data_AF-A0A316ZDG0-F1
#
_entry.id   AF-A0A316ZDG0-F1
#
_cell.length_a   1.000
_cell.length_b   1.000
_cell.length_c   1.000
_cell.angle_alpha   90.00
_cell.angle_beta   90.00
_cell.angle_gamma   90.00
#
_symmetry.space_group_name_H-M   'P 1'
#
loop_
_entity.id
_entity.type
_entity.pdbx_description
1 polymer ?
#
loop_
_entity_poly.entity_id
_entity_poly.type
_entity_poly.pdbx_seq_one_letter_code
_entity_poly.pdbx_strand_id
1 'polypeptide(L)'
;MSNAPDRFALFMLGPDEKRVEIAEDTQIPNAATITLNKEDHTLGNMLRHAVLVVPGVLFCGYRVPHPLEPRTQIKIQTDGSLTPVQALQAGCESVISQIGTVRQQLRNELQAKEAQGADLAGAAGGPQLGAGAYGYGDVYGQGDAGGYVDI
;
A
#
# COMPACT_ATOMS: atom_id res chain seq x y z
N MET A 1 -11.10 2.38 -33.33
CA MET A 1 -10.62 2.32 -31.94
C MET A 1 -9.09 2.35 -31.93
N SER A 2 -8.47 3.39 -32.50
CA SER A 2 -7.05 3.33 -32.91
C SER A 2 -6.12 4.27 -32.13
N ASN A 3 -6.65 5.09 -31.21
CA ASN A 3 -5.88 6.06 -30.42
C ASN A 3 -6.00 5.84 -28.90
N ALA A 4 -6.53 4.68 -28.48
CA ALA A 4 -6.58 4.35 -27.06
C ALA A 4 -5.17 3.89 -26.64
N PRO A 5 -4.58 4.48 -25.59
CA PRO A 5 -3.30 4.01 -25.07
C PRO A 5 -3.44 2.61 -24.50
N ASP A 6 -2.32 1.88 -24.48
CA ASP A 6 -2.28 0.55 -23.88
C ASP A 6 -2.57 0.60 -22.38
N ARG A 7 -3.32 -0.38 -21.88
CA ARG A 7 -3.72 -0.42 -20.46
C ARG A 7 -2.54 -0.55 -19.50
N PHE A 8 -1.45 -1.18 -19.92
CA PHE A 8 -0.27 -1.33 -19.06
C PHE A 8 0.45 0.00 -18.82
N ALA A 9 0.25 1.00 -19.69
CA ALA A 9 0.85 2.32 -19.54
C ALA A 9 0.27 3.09 -18.34
N LEU A 10 -0.76 2.54 -17.67
CA LEU A 10 -1.33 3.08 -16.43
C LEU A 10 -0.43 2.87 -15.22
N PHE A 11 0.29 1.74 -15.15
CA PHE A 11 1.09 1.34 -13.98
C PHE A 11 2.55 1.02 -14.30
N MET A 12 2.90 0.74 -15.56
CA MET A 12 4.29 0.58 -15.97
C MET A 12 4.90 1.92 -16.34
N LEU A 13 6.10 2.18 -15.82
CA LEU A 13 6.87 3.38 -16.13
C LEU A 13 7.50 3.25 -17.53
N GLY A 14 7.54 4.37 -18.26
CA GLY A 14 8.32 4.44 -19.49
C GLY A 14 9.83 4.38 -19.23
N PRO A 15 10.65 4.11 -20.27
CA PRO A 15 12.11 3.94 -20.13
C PRO A 15 12.83 5.17 -19.55
N ASP A 16 12.28 6.38 -19.72
CA ASP A 16 12.85 7.64 -19.21
C ASP A 16 12.00 8.31 -18.12
N GLU A 17 10.98 7.63 -17.60
CA GLU A 17 10.05 8.20 -16.63
C GLU A 17 10.48 7.81 -15.20
N LYS A 18 10.62 8.80 -14.31
CA LYS A 18 10.90 8.55 -12.89
C LYS A 18 9.59 8.32 -12.14
N ARG A 19 9.59 7.45 -11.14
CA ARG A 19 8.39 7.24 -10.31
C ARG A 19 8.01 8.47 -9.50
N VAL A 20 9.02 9.19 -9.03
CA VAL A 20 8.88 10.36 -8.17
C VAL A 20 9.69 11.51 -8.75
N GLU A 21 9.05 12.66 -8.93
CA GLU A 21 9.66 13.93 -9.29
C GLU A 21 9.36 14.95 -8.19
N ILE A 22 10.37 15.70 -7.75
CA ILE A 22 10.21 16.70 -6.70
C ILE A 22 10.52 18.06 -7.31
N ALA A 23 9.56 18.98 -7.22
CA ALA A 23 9.71 20.36 -7.62
C ALA A 23 9.48 21.26 -6.40
N GLU A 24 10.51 21.98 -5.98
CA GLU A 24 10.38 22.99 -4.92
C GLU A 24 9.55 24.17 -5.42
N ASP A 25 8.67 24.69 -4.57
CA ASP A 25 7.84 25.84 -4.90
C ASP A 25 8.63 27.12 -4.59
N THR A 26 8.77 28.01 -5.59
CA THR A 26 9.49 29.28 -5.44
C THR A 26 8.61 30.38 -4.85
N GLN A 27 7.28 30.22 -4.86
CA GLN A 27 6.33 31.24 -4.40
C GLN A 27 6.00 31.10 -2.92
N ILE A 28 6.03 29.88 -2.40
CA ILE A 28 5.66 29.58 -1.01
C ILE A 28 6.89 29.02 -0.29
N PRO A 29 7.30 29.61 0.86
CA PRO A 29 8.43 29.10 1.61
C PRO A 29 8.14 27.70 2.16
N ASN A 30 9.17 26.86 2.17
CA ASN A 30 9.11 25.48 2.69
C ASN A 30 7.98 24.65 2.07
N ALA A 31 7.71 24.85 0.78
CA ALA A 31 6.74 24.08 0.03
C ALA A 31 7.39 23.32 -1.13
N ALA A 32 6.89 22.11 -1.38
CA ALA A 32 7.29 21.31 -2.52
C ALA A 32 6.08 20.63 -3.14
N THR A 33 6.12 20.49 -4.45
CA THR A 33 5.18 19.68 -5.23
C THR A 33 5.89 18.39 -5.63
N ILE A 34 5.46 17.28 -5.04
CA ILE A 34 5.90 15.95 -5.42
C ILE A 34 4.93 15.41 -6.46
N THR A 35 5.45 14.99 -7.61
CA THR A 35 4.68 14.24 -8.58
C THR A 35 5.02 12.77 -8.50
N LEU A 36 3.98 11.96 -8.41
CA LEU A 36 4.00 10.51 -8.51
C LEU A 36 3.46 10.12 -9.89
N ASN A 37 4.33 9.56 -10.71
CA ASN A 37 3.99 9.05 -12.03
C ASN A 37 3.49 7.60 -11.91
N LYS A 38 2.49 7.24 -12.73
CA LYS A 38 1.81 5.94 -12.74
C LYS A 38 1.07 5.60 -11.45
N GLU A 39 0.60 6.62 -10.75
CA GLU A 39 -0.14 6.49 -9.49
C GLU A 39 -1.45 7.30 -9.57
N ASP A 40 -2.45 6.84 -8.82
CA ASP A 40 -3.80 7.38 -8.83
C ASP A 40 -4.26 7.88 -7.44
N HIS A 41 -5.57 8.10 -7.30
CA HIS A 41 -6.20 8.52 -6.06
C HIS A 41 -5.95 7.56 -4.89
N THR A 42 -5.70 6.28 -5.16
CA THR A 42 -5.48 5.25 -4.13
C THR A 42 -4.29 5.65 -3.26
N LEU A 43 -3.17 5.98 -3.89
CA LEU A 43 -1.96 6.39 -3.19
C LEU A 43 -2.02 7.87 -2.81
N GLY A 44 -2.51 8.74 -3.71
CA GLY A 44 -2.59 10.18 -3.47
C GLY A 44 -3.41 10.55 -2.24
N ASN A 45 -4.61 9.98 -2.10
CA ASN A 45 -5.49 10.28 -0.98
C ASN A 45 -4.93 9.71 0.34
N MET A 46 -4.37 8.50 0.30
CA MET A 46 -3.78 7.86 1.47
C MET A 46 -2.61 8.68 2.02
N LEU A 47 -1.67 9.08 1.16
CA LEU A 47 -0.52 9.89 1.58
C LEU A 47 -0.92 11.29 2.04
N ARG A 48 -1.92 11.92 1.40
CA ARG A 48 -2.43 13.22 1.86
C ARG A 48 -2.85 13.15 3.33
N HIS A 49 -3.64 12.14 3.70
CA HIS A 49 -4.11 11.99 5.07
C HIS A 49 -2.97 11.69 6.04
N ALA A 50 -2.05 10.81 5.67
CA ALA A 50 -0.93 10.45 6.53
C ALA A 50 0.00 11.64 6.79
N VAL A 51 0.35 12.40 5.74
CA VAL A 51 1.24 13.56 5.85
C VAL A 51 0.59 14.71 6.62
N LEU A 52 -0.74 14.90 6.49
CA LEU A 52 -1.44 15.96 7.24
C LEU A 52 -1.42 15.74 8.76
N VAL A 53 -1.24 14.50 9.22
CA VAL A 53 -1.14 14.15 10.65
C VAL A 53 0.26 14.42 11.20
N VAL A 54 1.28 14.53 10.34
CA VAL A 54 2.67 14.77 10.76
C VAL A 54 2.79 16.17 11.39
N PRO A 55 3.33 16.29 12.61
CA PRO A 55 3.51 17.59 13.24
C PRO A 55 4.48 18.46 12.44
N GLY A 56 4.14 19.75 12.29
CA GLY A 56 4.91 20.72 11.50
C GLY A 56 4.52 20.79 10.02
N VAL A 57 3.59 19.96 9.55
CA VAL A 57 2.94 20.13 8.25
C VAL A 57 1.80 21.15 8.39
N LEU A 58 1.87 22.22 7.61
CA LEU A 58 0.85 23.27 7.58
C LEU A 58 -0.23 22.98 6.54
N PHE A 59 0.18 22.41 5.40
CA PHE A 59 -0.72 22.11 4.30
C PHE A 59 -0.27 20.83 3.58
N CYS A 60 -1.24 19.97 3.29
CA CYS A 60 -1.07 18.85 2.38
C CYS A 60 -2.32 18.69 1.51
N GLY A 61 -2.14 18.77 0.20
CA GLY A 61 -3.19 18.55 -0.78
C GLY A 61 -2.69 17.70 -1.93
N TYR A 62 -3.57 16.91 -2.55
CA TYR A 62 -3.25 16.20 -3.78
C TYR A 62 -4.26 16.50 -4.87
N ARG A 63 -3.83 16.36 -6.12
CA ARG A 63 -4.70 16.47 -7.29
C ARG A 63 -4.21 15.55 -8.42
N VAL A 64 -5.15 15.10 -9.23
CA VAL A 64 -4.86 14.49 -10.53
C VAL A 64 -5.11 15.56 -11.60
N PRO A 65 -4.07 16.04 -12.32
CA PRO A 65 -4.22 17.15 -13.27
C PRO A 65 -5.20 16.84 -14.40
N HIS A 66 -5.17 15.60 -14.90
CA HIS A 66 -6.04 15.15 -15.96
C HIS A 66 -6.31 13.64 -15.83
N PRO A 67 -7.55 13.16 -15.98
CA PRO A 67 -7.89 11.74 -15.75
C PRO A 67 -7.28 10.76 -16.77
N LEU A 68 -6.90 11.23 -17.96
CA LEU A 68 -6.25 10.39 -18.98
C LEU A 68 -4.76 10.16 -18.73
N GLU A 69 -4.16 10.91 -17.81
CA GLU A 69 -2.75 10.81 -17.46
C GLU A 69 -2.65 10.27 -16.02
N PRO A 70 -2.08 9.07 -15.82
CA PRO A 70 -1.91 8.49 -14.49
C PRO A 70 -0.77 9.20 -13.75
N ARG A 71 -0.99 10.46 -13.36
CA ARG A 71 -0.03 11.31 -12.67
C ARG A 71 -0.74 11.99 -11.51
N THR A 72 -0.25 11.76 -10.30
CA THR A 72 -0.78 12.36 -9.08
C THR A 72 0.21 13.36 -8.52
N GLN A 73 -0.24 14.58 -8.25
CA GLN A 73 0.59 15.65 -7.69
C GLN A 73 0.18 15.91 -6.25
N ILE A 74 1.15 15.85 -5.33
CA ILE A 74 0.99 16.13 -3.91
C ILE A 74 1.76 17.40 -3.60
N LYS A 75 1.08 18.41 -3.06
CA LYS A 75 1.68 19.65 -2.59
C LYS A 75 1.74 19.63 -1.07
N ILE A 76 2.93 19.82 -0.53
CA ILE A 76 3.21 19.82 0.92
C ILE A 76 3.84 21.16 1.27
N GLN A 77 3.39 21.76 2.37
CA GLN A 77 3.99 22.93 2.99
C GLN A 77 4.24 22.63 4.46
N THR A 78 5.44 22.98 4.93
CA THR A 78 5.85 22.80 6.32
C THR A 78 6.15 24.15 6.97
N ASP A 79 6.19 24.17 8.30
CA ASP A 79 6.54 25.34 9.12
C ASP A 79 8.05 25.66 9.14
N GLY A 80 8.86 24.82 8.50
CA GLY A 80 10.32 24.91 8.46
C GLY A 80 11.05 24.09 9.54
N SER A 81 10.33 23.44 10.46
CA SER A 81 10.93 22.48 11.40
C SER A 81 11.36 21.17 10.72
N LEU A 82 10.66 20.80 9.64
CA LEU A 82 10.96 19.66 8.79
C LEU A 82 10.90 20.04 7.32
N THR A 83 11.67 19.35 6.49
CA THR A 83 11.58 19.51 5.03
C THR A 83 10.31 18.81 4.50
N PRO A 84 9.69 19.30 3.41
CA PRO A 84 8.55 18.64 2.80
C PRO A 84 8.80 17.18 2.39
N VAL A 85 10.04 16.85 2.04
CA VAL A 85 10.47 15.49 1.69
C VAL A 85 10.49 14.58 2.93
N GLN A 86 11.00 15.07 4.06
CA GLN A 86 10.96 14.33 5.32
C GLN A 86 9.52 14.13 5.82
N ALA A 87 8.66 15.15 5.66
CA ALA A 87 7.24 15.02 5.99
C ALA A 87 6.57 13.87 5.20
N LEU A 88 6.90 13.77 3.91
CA LEU A 88 6.41 12.69 3.05
C LEU A 88 6.94 11.33 3.49
N GLN A 89 8.23 11.22 3.81
CA GLN A 89 8.84 9.97 4.30
C GLN A 89 8.18 9.50 5.59
N ALA A 90 8.01 10.39 6.57
CA ALA A 90 7.32 10.08 7.82
C ALA A 90 5.86 9.63 7.58
N GLY A 91 5.16 10.27 6.64
CA GLY A 91 3.83 9.85 6.21
C GLY A 91 3.81 8.43 5.64
N CYS A 92 4.77 8.09 4.77
CA CYS A 92 4.91 6.75 4.20
C CYS A 92 5.16 5.68 5.28
N GLU A 93 6.08 5.96 6.22
CA GLU A 93 6.39 5.04 7.32
C GLU A 93 5.17 4.78 8.21
N SER A 94 4.39 5.83 8.51
CA SER A 94 3.13 5.71 9.26
C SER A 94 2.13 4.82 8.53
N VAL A 95 1.96 4.99 7.22
CA VAL A 95 1.05 4.15 6.41
C VAL A 95 1.48 2.69 6.41
N ILE A 96 2.77 2.42 6.19
CA ILE A 96 3.33 1.06 6.19
C ILE A 96 3.07 0.39 7.55
N SER A 97 3.30 1.11 8.65
CA SER A 97 3.04 0.63 10.01
C SER A 97 1.56 0.30 10.21
N GLN A 98 0.65 1.22 9.86
CA GLN A 98 -0.80 1.04 10.01
C GLN A 98 -1.32 -0.17 9.21
N ILE A 99 -0.90 -0.31 7.95
CA ILE A 99 -1.27 -1.46 7.11
C ILE A 99 -0.71 -2.75 7.72
N GLY A 100 0.52 -2.71 8.24
CA GLY A 100 1.13 -3.83 8.96
C GLY A 100 0.30 -4.29 10.16
N THR A 101 -0.17 -3.36 10.98
CA THR A 101 -1.03 -3.62 12.14
C THR A 101 -2.37 -4.22 11.72
N VAL A 102 -3.06 -3.61 10.75
CA VAL A 102 -4.36 -4.12 10.25
C VAL A 102 -4.21 -5.53 9.69
N ARG A 103 -3.15 -5.78 8.91
CA ARG A 103 -2.86 -7.10 8.35
C ARG A 103 -2.67 -8.16 9.46
N GLN A 104 -1.94 -7.83 10.53
CA GLN A 104 -1.72 -8.77 11.62
C GLN A 104 -3.01 -9.05 12.40
N GLN A 105 -3.77 -8.00 12.73
CA GLN A 105 -5.05 -8.14 13.43
C GLN A 105 -6.03 -8.98 12.61
N LEU A 106 -6.14 -8.71 11.31
CA LEU A 106 -7.00 -9.48 10.42
C LEU A 106 -6.60 -10.97 10.38
N ARG A 107 -5.30 -11.28 10.27
CA ARG A 107 -4.82 -12.67 10.28
C ARG A 107 -5.14 -13.39 11.58
N ASN A 108 -4.94 -12.73 12.72
CA ASN A 108 -5.26 -13.30 14.02
C ASN A 108 -6.75 -13.64 14.14
N GLU A 109 -7.63 -12.74 13.69
CA GLU A 109 -9.08 -12.95 13.72
C GLU A 109 -9.54 -14.06 12.76
N LEU A 110 -8.94 -14.15 11.57
CA LEU A 110 -9.24 -15.24 10.64
C LEU A 110 -8.85 -16.60 11.20
N GLN A 111 -7.66 -16.74 11.79
CA GLN A 111 -7.22 -17.97 12.44
C GLN A 111 -8.11 -18.35 13.64
N ALA A 112 -8.51 -17.37 14.45
CA ALA A 112 -9.44 -17.59 15.55
C ALA A 112 -10.81 -18.08 15.06
N LYS A 113 -11.30 -17.56 13.92
CA LYS A 113 -12.56 -17.99 13.30
C LYS A 113 -12.48 -19.38 12.68
N GLU A 114 -11.36 -19.75 12.06
CA GLU A 114 -11.13 -21.10 11.54
C GLU A 114 -11.13 -22.13 12.68
N ALA A 115 -10.45 -21.83 13.79
CA ALA A 115 -10.46 -22.68 14.98
C ALA A 115 -11.88 -22.85 15.57
N GLN A 116 -12.64 -21.75 15.70
CA GLN A 116 -14.04 -21.79 16.17
C GLN A 116 -14.98 -22.56 15.22
N GLY A 117 -14.72 -22.52 13.91
CA GLY A 117 -15.47 -23.27 12.91
C GLY A 117 -15.21 -24.79 12.98
N ALA A 118 -14.00 -25.19 13.37
CA ALA A 118 -13.66 -26.59 13.60
C ALA A 118 -14.39 -27.19 14.82
N ASP A 119 -14.58 -26.41 15.88
CA ASP A 119 -15.30 -26.84 17.09
C ASP A 119 -16.80 -27.07 16.83
N LEU A 120 -17.42 -26.31 15.91
CA LEU A 120 -18.82 -26.48 15.49
C LEU A 120 -19.01 -27.70 14.57
N ALA A 121 -18.02 -28.06 13.76
CA ALA A 121 -18.05 -29.30 12.96
C ALA A 121 -17.86 -30.56 13.82
N GLY A 122 -17.26 -30.44 15.01
CA GLY A 122 -17.09 -31.53 15.98
C GLY A 122 -18.34 -31.88 16.80
N ALA A 123 -19.40 -31.07 16.77
CA ALA A 123 -20.62 -31.27 17.57
C ALA A 123 -21.73 -32.08 16.89
N ALA A 124 -21.60 -32.41 15.60
CA ALA A 124 -22.53 -33.27 14.88
C ALA A 124 -21.99 -34.71 14.79
N GLY A 125 -22.17 -35.48 15.86
CA GLY A 125 -21.87 -36.92 15.90
C GLY A 125 -22.71 -37.71 14.89
N GLY A 126 -22.13 -38.01 13.73
CA GLY A 126 -22.60 -39.00 12.75
C GLY A 126 -21.53 -40.10 12.56
N PRO A 127 -21.92 -41.34 12.25
CA PRO A 127 -21.08 -42.51 12.50
C PRO A 127 -19.82 -42.55 11.63
N GLN A 128 -18.74 -42.99 12.29
CA GLN A 128 -17.37 -43.10 11.81
C GLN A 128 -17.22 -43.97 10.56
N LEU A 129 -16.78 -43.37 9.45
CA LEU A 129 -16.32 -44.09 8.26
C LEU A 129 -15.13 -43.38 7.60
N GLY A 130 -14.01 -44.10 7.55
CA GLY A 130 -13.04 -44.04 6.46
C GLY A 130 -12.05 -42.87 6.45
N ALA A 131 -10.80 -43.17 6.83
CA ALA A 131 -9.64 -42.31 6.61
C ALA A 131 -9.49 -41.92 5.13
N GLY A 132 -9.72 -40.64 4.83
CA GLY A 132 -9.37 -39.99 3.58
C GLY A 132 -8.71 -38.66 3.90
N ALA A 133 -7.41 -38.58 3.65
CA ALA A 133 -6.55 -37.47 4.01
C ALA A 133 -6.87 -36.20 3.19
N TYR A 134 -7.29 -35.15 3.88
CA TYR A 134 -7.19 -33.77 3.40
C TYR A 134 -6.72 -32.91 4.58
N GLY A 135 -5.42 -33.06 4.89
CA GLY A 135 -4.72 -32.17 5.80
C GLY A 135 -4.13 -31.01 5.02
N TYR A 136 -4.54 -29.79 5.35
CA TYR A 136 -3.73 -28.61 5.08
C TYR A 136 -2.92 -28.35 6.35
N GLY A 137 -1.75 -29.00 6.43
CA GLY A 137 -0.81 -28.85 7.53
C GLY A 137 0.43 -28.13 7.03
N ASP A 138 0.68 -26.94 7.56
CA ASP A 138 1.95 -26.24 7.42
C ASP A 138 3.06 -27.06 8.09
N VAL A 139 3.97 -27.62 7.28
CA VAL A 139 5.22 -28.23 7.73
C VAL A 139 6.28 -27.13 7.78
N TYR A 140 6.37 -26.42 8.90
CA TYR A 140 7.57 -25.65 9.22
C TYR A 140 8.60 -26.59 9.85
N GLY A 141 9.56 -27.04 9.04
CA GLY A 141 10.81 -27.61 9.55
C GLY A 141 11.48 -28.59 8.61
N GLN A 142 12.51 -28.08 7.92
CA GLN A 142 13.78 -28.73 7.56
C GLN A 142 14.09 -28.87 6.05
N GLY A 143 14.75 -27.81 5.54
CA GLY A 143 15.79 -27.81 4.50
C GLY A 143 15.51 -28.45 3.14
N ASP A 144 15.47 -27.65 2.08
CA ASP A 144 16.45 -27.67 0.96
C ASP A 144 16.12 -26.56 -0.06
N ALA A 145 17.13 -26.10 -0.79
CA ALA A 145 17.13 -24.89 -1.61
C ALA A 145 16.24 -24.98 -2.86
N GLY A 146 15.45 -23.92 -3.09
CA GLY A 146 14.73 -23.73 -4.36
C GLY A 146 14.19 -22.31 -4.47
N GLY A 147 14.93 -21.45 -5.18
CA GLY A 147 14.63 -20.03 -5.31
C GLY A 147 13.30 -19.74 -6.02
N TYR A 148 12.51 -18.88 -5.39
CA TYR A 148 11.48 -18.11 -6.08
C TYR A 148 11.97 -16.65 -6.16
N VAL A 149 12.10 -16.15 -7.37
CA VAL A 149 12.50 -14.76 -7.66
C VAL A 149 11.22 -14.00 -7.96
N ASP A 150 10.85 -13.09 -7.06
CA ASP A 150 9.83 -12.09 -7.36
C ASP A 150 10.34 -11.17 -8.48
N ILE A 151 9.50 -10.97 -9.50
CA ILE A 151 9.68 -9.92 -10.53
C ILE A 151 9.25 -8.56 -9.98
#